data_AF-A0A7J5EH54-F1
#
_entry.id   AF-A0A7J5EH54-F1
#
_cell.length_a   1.000
_cell.length_b   1.000
_cell.length_c   1.000
_cell.angle_alpha   90.00
_cell.angle_beta   90.00
_cell.angle_gamma   90.00
#
_symmetry.space_group_name_H-M   'P 1'
#
loop_
_entity.id
_entity.type
_entity.pdbx_description
1 polymer ?
#
loop_
_entity_poly.entity_id
_entity_poly.type
_entity_poly.pdbx_seq_one_letter_code
_entity_poly.pdbx_strand_id
1 'polypeptide(L)'
;MSHKWHFFRAGGVDQVSLRNGADLLALPELDQKLWVALAIPSTGIDVDPRTLELLDHDKDGRVRVPDIVDTVKWIGATWKSADDVLKGGDSLALSAIKDPAVLGAAKRILADLGKKDATSISLAEVTGVVDAFATTRFNGDGVIIPETAEDADVKQAIEEAIAGAGSVPDRSGKPGIDQAKTDAFFADIDKLAAWIADGAPHLALGDATG
;
A
#
# COMPACT_ATOMS: atom_id res chain seq x y z
N MET A 1 -0.68 -15.25 34.21
CA MET A 1 0.41 -14.76 35.09
C MET A 1 0.94 -13.49 34.46
N SER A 2 1.30 -12.47 35.24
CA SER A 2 1.92 -11.25 34.71
C SER A 2 3.25 -11.58 34.03
N HIS A 3 3.52 -10.98 32.87
CA HIS A 3 4.82 -11.09 32.19
C HIS A 3 5.95 -10.57 33.08
N LYS A 4 7.13 -11.20 33.03
CA LYS A 4 8.29 -10.81 33.84
C LYS A 4 9.27 -9.97 33.03
N TRP A 5 9.16 -8.65 33.19
CA TRP A 5 10.07 -7.69 32.57
C TRP A 5 11.47 -7.74 33.17
N HIS A 6 12.46 -7.57 32.30
CA HIS A 6 13.85 -7.41 32.70
C HIS A 6 14.27 -5.99 32.44
N PHE A 7 15.10 -5.46 33.34
CA PHE A 7 15.53 -4.08 33.31
C PHE A 7 17.05 -4.00 33.22
N PHE A 8 17.53 -2.99 32.52
CA PHE A 8 18.93 -2.59 32.52
C PHE A 8 19.02 -1.10 32.80
N ARG A 9 20.18 -0.67 33.31
CA ARG A 9 20.42 0.74 33.64
C ARG A 9 21.24 1.41 32.55
N ALA A 10 20.70 2.47 31.97
CA ALA A 10 21.40 3.30 30.98
C ALA A 10 20.96 4.77 31.14
N GLY A 11 21.91 5.70 31.05
CA GLY A 11 21.62 7.13 31.17
C GLY A 11 21.05 7.55 32.54
N GLY A 12 21.32 6.77 33.61
CA GLY A 12 20.81 7.05 34.95
C GLY A 12 19.37 6.60 35.22
N VAL A 13 18.72 5.94 34.26
CA VAL A 13 17.35 5.41 34.39
C VAL A 13 17.31 3.90 34.15
N ASP A 14 16.31 3.24 34.72
CA ASP A 14 16.03 1.82 34.47
C ASP A 14 15.11 1.70 33.25
N GLN A 15 15.56 0.93 32.27
CA GLN A 15 14.86 0.73 30.98
C GLN A 15 14.51 -0.74 30.80
N VAL A 16 13.35 -1.00 30.19
CA VAL A 16 12.91 -2.35 29.85
C VAL A 16 13.80 -2.95 28.75
N SER A 17 14.27 -4.17 28.96
CA SER A 17 15.04 -4.94 27.99
C SER A 17 14.12 -5.92 27.24
N LEU A 18 13.98 -5.71 25.93
CA LEU A 18 13.31 -6.64 25.02
C LEU A 18 14.32 -7.67 24.51
N ARG A 19 14.18 -8.94 24.89
CA ARG A 19 15.21 -9.97 24.62
C ARG A 19 14.72 -11.11 23.75
N ASN A 20 13.42 -11.31 23.68
CA ASN A 20 12.79 -12.41 22.97
C ASN A 20 11.37 -12.04 22.50
N GLY A 21 10.77 -12.92 21.71
CA GLY A 21 9.44 -12.76 21.18
C GLY A 21 8.35 -12.66 22.25
N ALA A 22 8.53 -13.28 23.42
CA ALA A 22 7.59 -13.14 24.52
C ALA A 22 7.63 -11.72 25.13
N ASP A 23 8.81 -11.11 25.23
CA ASP A 23 8.95 -9.70 25.63
C ASP A 23 8.26 -8.78 24.61
N LEU A 24 8.39 -9.05 23.31
CA LEU A 24 7.67 -8.30 22.27
C LEU A 24 6.15 -8.42 22.44
N LEU A 25 5.63 -9.65 22.48
CA LEU A 25 4.18 -9.90 22.53
C LEU A 25 3.52 -9.39 23.82
N ALA A 26 4.28 -9.19 24.89
CA ALA A 26 3.82 -8.63 26.15
C ALA A 26 3.78 -7.08 26.18
N LEU A 27 4.33 -6.40 25.18
CA LEU A 27 4.37 -4.92 25.12
C LEU A 27 3.00 -4.23 25.34
N PRO A 28 1.85 -4.76 24.88
CA PRO A 28 0.55 -4.14 25.15
C PRO A 28 0.19 -4.08 26.64
N GLU A 29 0.82 -4.90 27.48
CA GLU A 29 0.61 -4.94 28.93
C GLU A 29 1.63 -4.07 29.70
N LEU A 30 2.64 -3.52 29.03
CA LEU A 30 3.68 -2.71 29.66
C LEU A 30 3.13 -1.32 30.01
N ASP A 31 3.28 -0.88 31.27
CA ASP A 31 2.94 0.48 31.69
C ASP A 31 3.74 1.49 30.84
N GLN A 32 3.03 2.43 30.20
CA GLN A 32 3.63 3.43 29.33
C GLN A 32 4.65 4.33 30.04
N LYS A 33 4.61 4.44 31.38
CA LYS A 33 5.64 5.15 32.16
C LYS A 33 7.02 4.52 32.08
N LEU A 34 7.09 3.26 31.67
CA LEU A 34 8.34 2.52 31.48
C LEU A 34 8.89 2.62 30.05
N TRP A 35 8.18 3.30 29.15
CA TRP A 35 8.63 3.53 27.79
C TRP A 35 9.59 4.72 27.75
N VAL A 36 10.70 4.57 27.03
CA VAL A 36 11.70 5.65 26.86
C VAL A 36 11.14 6.80 26.03
N ALA A 37 10.30 6.49 25.04
CA ALA A 37 9.62 7.46 24.19
C ALA A 37 8.19 6.98 23.90
N LEU A 38 7.25 7.93 23.86
CA LEU A 38 5.85 7.67 23.50
C LEU A 38 5.54 8.00 22.03
N ALA A 39 6.44 8.73 21.37
CA ALA A 39 6.39 9.06 19.96
C ALA A 39 7.81 9.37 19.44
N ILE A 40 8.11 8.92 18.23
CA ILE A 40 9.34 9.27 17.49
C ILE A 40 8.97 9.77 16.09
N PRO A 41 9.77 10.66 15.47
CA PRO A 41 9.52 11.04 14.07
C PRO A 41 9.77 9.84 13.14
N SER A 42 8.99 9.72 12.06
CA SER A 42 9.18 8.68 11.04
C SER A 42 10.34 8.99 10.07
N THR A 43 11.03 10.12 10.26
CA THR A 43 12.18 10.56 9.45
C THR A 43 13.27 11.19 10.32
N GLY A 44 14.50 11.26 9.81
CA GLY A 44 15.61 11.94 10.47
C GLY A 44 16.19 11.20 11.68
N ILE A 45 15.93 9.90 11.78
CA ILE A 45 16.54 9.00 12.77
C ILE A 45 17.30 7.87 12.05
N ASP A 46 18.24 7.25 12.75
CA ASP A 46 19.11 6.19 12.21
C ASP A 46 18.40 4.82 12.16
N VAL A 47 17.28 4.77 11.44
CA VAL A 47 16.47 3.59 11.16
C VAL A 47 16.03 3.67 9.70
N ASP A 48 15.90 2.52 9.03
CA ASP A 48 15.43 2.46 7.65
C ASP A 48 14.09 3.22 7.47
N PRO A 49 14.03 4.27 6.62
CA PRO A 49 12.84 5.10 6.49
C PRO A 49 11.60 4.34 6.02
N ARG A 50 11.79 3.34 5.14
CA ARG A 50 10.69 2.53 4.61
C ARG A 50 10.05 1.67 5.70
N THR A 51 10.86 1.18 6.62
CA THR A 51 10.39 0.46 7.82
C THR A 51 9.57 1.40 8.72
N LEU A 52 10.01 2.63 8.95
CA LEU A 52 9.26 3.61 9.75
C LEU A 52 7.94 4.00 9.08
N GLU A 53 7.94 4.14 7.74
CA GLU A 53 6.72 4.41 6.98
C GLU A 53 5.69 3.27 7.10
N LEU A 54 6.15 2.00 7.16
CA LEU A 54 5.27 0.86 7.38
C LEU A 54 4.69 0.84 8.80
N LEU A 55 5.42 1.36 9.79
CA LEU A 55 4.96 1.46 11.18
C LEU A 55 4.01 2.65 11.40
N ASP A 56 4.20 3.76 10.68
CA ASP A 56 3.33 4.94 10.72
C ASP A 56 2.02 4.65 9.97
N HIS A 57 1.05 4.06 10.68
CA HIS A 57 -0.22 3.60 10.11
C HIS A 57 -1.16 4.73 9.70
N ASP A 58 -1.18 5.84 10.47
CA ASP A 58 -2.07 6.98 10.22
C ASP A 58 -1.43 8.07 9.34
N LYS A 59 -0.15 7.91 8.99
CA LYS A 59 0.62 8.79 8.11
C LYS A 59 0.77 10.20 8.68
N ASP A 60 0.83 10.34 10.00
CA ASP A 60 1.03 11.62 10.68
C ASP A 60 2.50 12.07 10.77
N GLY A 61 3.42 11.25 10.26
CA GLY A 61 4.86 11.50 10.29
C GLY A 61 5.53 11.08 11.59
N ARG A 62 4.85 10.30 12.43
CA ARG A 62 5.35 9.82 13.72
C ARG A 62 4.96 8.37 13.94
N VAL A 63 5.81 7.66 14.67
CA VAL A 63 5.50 6.33 15.19
C VAL A 63 5.23 6.46 16.69
N ARG A 64 4.04 6.08 17.12
CA ARG A 64 3.53 6.21 18.49
C ARG A 64 3.31 4.85 19.13
N VAL A 65 3.01 4.84 20.44
CA VAL A 65 2.72 3.61 21.18
C VAL A 65 1.63 2.74 20.51
N PRO A 66 0.49 3.29 20.05
CA PRO A 66 -0.53 2.48 19.38
C PRO A 66 -0.01 1.75 18.14
N ASP A 67 0.80 2.43 17.32
CA ASP A 67 1.39 1.86 16.11
C ASP A 67 2.27 0.64 16.41
N ILE A 68 3.11 0.76 17.45
CA ILE A 68 3.96 -0.34 17.90
C ILE A 68 3.13 -1.48 18.48
N VAL A 69 2.12 -1.16 19.30
CA VAL A 69 1.23 -2.16 19.91
C VAL A 69 0.47 -2.94 18.83
N ASP A 70 -0.03 -2.26 17.80
CA ASP A 70 -0.75 -2.90 16.71
C ASP A 70 0.18 -3.72 15.81
N THR A 71 1.39 -3.23 15.55
CA THR A 71 2.44 -3.99 14.86
C THR A 71 2.78 -5.29 15.61
N VAL A 72 2.92 -5.22 16.94
CA VAL A 72 3.21 -6.40 17.78
C VAL A 72 2.06 -7.41 17.75
N LYS A 73 0.81 -6.94 17.80
CA LYS A 73 -0.37 -7.82 17.65
C LYS A 73 -0.36 -8.51 16.28
N TRP A 74 -0.06 -7.76 15.22
CA TRP A 74 0.08 -8.30 13.88
C TRP A 74 1.19 -9.36 13.82
N ILE A 75 2.36 -9.08 14.38
CA ILE A 75 3.47 -10.06 14.50
C ILE A 75 2.98 -11.37 15.15
N GLY A 76 2.24 -11.32 16.26
CA GLY A 76 1.71 -12.52 16.93
C GLY A 76 0.63 -13.27 16.14
N ALA A 77 -0.08 -12.58 15.25
CA ALA A 77 -1.04 -13.18 14.33
C ALA A 77 -0.34 -13.84 13.13
N THR A 78 0.72 -13.20 12.62
CA THR A 78 1.37 -13.54 11.35
C THR A 78 2.47 -14.59 11.47
N TRP A 79 3.26 -14.55 12.53
CA TRP A 79 4.43 -15.43 12.70
C TRP A 79 4.13 -16.59 13.64
N LYS A 80 4.79 -17.74 13.42
CA LYS A 80 4.74 -18.88 14.35
C LYS A 80 5.50 -18.59 15.64
N SER A 81 6.61 -17.88 15.54
CA SER A 81 7.35 -17.35 16.68
C SER A 81 7.71 -15.88 16.45
N ALA A 82 7.41 -15.03 17.43
CA ALA A 82 7.87 -13.64 17.42
C ALA A 82 9.39 -13.52 17.59
N ASP A 83 10.07 -14.57 18.06
CA ASP A 83 11.54 -14.60 18.11
C ASP A 83 12.17 -14.50 16.72
N ASP A 84 11.46 -14.96 15.69
CA ASP A 84 11.99 -14.94 14.32
C ASP A 84 12.20 -13.50 13.82
N VAL A 85 11.41 -12.53 14.30
CA VAL A 85 11.57 -11.10 13.98
C VAL A 85 12.85 -10.52 14.57
N LEU A 86 13.32 -11.05 15.70
CA LEU A 86 14.51 -10.56 16.41
C LEU A 86 15.83 -11.11 15.88
N LYS A 87 15.80 -12.18 15.07
CA LYS A 87 17.01 -12.80 14.52
C LYS A 87 17.74 -11.89 13.53
N GLY A 88 17.02 -10.95 12.92
CA GLY A 88 17.53 -10.12 11.84
C GLY A 88 17.87 -10.94 10.59
N GLY A 89 18.08 -10.24 9.47
CA GLY A 89 18.40 -10.84 8.19
C GLY A 89 17.59 -10.24 7.05
N ASP A 90 17.94 -10.64 5.84
CA ASP A 90 17.29 -10.20 4.60
C ASP A 90 16.27 -11.22 4.07
N SER A 91 16.08 -12.33 4.77
CA SER A 91 15.27 -13.45 4.30
C SER A 91 14.56 -14.18 5.42
N LEU A 92 13.46 -14.81 5.06
CA LEU A 92 12.57 -15.46 5.98
C LEU A 92 12.08 -16.80 5.43
N ALA A 93 12.14 -17.83 6.27
CA ALA A 93 11.62 -19.16 5.95
C ALA A 93 10.10 -19.15 5.83
N LEU A 94 9.56 -19.74 4.76
CA LEU A 94 8.11 -19.90 4.56
C LEU A 94 7.48 -20.74 5.69
N SER A 95 8.25 -21.63 6.30
CA SER A 95 7.82 -22.44 7.44
C SER A 95 7.61 -21.62 8.71
N ALA A 96 8.15 -20.40 8.82
CA ALA A 96 7.96 -19.50 9.97
C ALA A 96 6.65 -18.70 9.92
N ILE A 97 6.01 -18.63 8.74
CA ILE A 97 4.74 -17.90 8.56
C ILE A 97 3.58 -18.77 9.09
N LYS A 98 2.76 -18.17 9.95
CA LYS A 98 1.52 -18.76 10.50
C LYS A 98 0.30 -18.34 9.68
N ASP A 99 0.24 -17.08 9.27
CA ASP A 99 -0.89 -16.53 8.52
C ASP A 99 -0.95 -17.12 7.09
N PRO A 100 -2.03 -17.82 6.73
CA PRO A 100 -2.17 -18.42 5.40
C PRO A 100 -2.21 -17.39 4.27
N ALA A 101 -2.72 -16.18 4.51
CA ALA A 101 -2.77 -15.12 3.50
C ALA A 101 -1.36 -14.61 3.19
N VAL A 102 -0.56 -14.32 4.22
CA VAL A 102 0.84 -13.89 4.07
C VAL A 102 1.69 -15.01 3.44
N LEU A 103 1.48 -16.27 3.84
CA LEU A 103 2.17 -17.41 3.25
C LEU A 103 1.79 -17.59 1.76
N GLY A 104 0.52 -17.41 1.42
CA GLY A 104 0.03 -17.44 0.06
C GLY A 104 0.65 -16.35 -0.81
N ALA A 105 0.73 -15.11 -0.29
CA ALA A 105 1.37 -13.99 -0.96
C ALA A 105 2.88 -14.25 -1.18
N ALA A 106 3.61 -14.73 -0.18
CA ALA A 106 5.02 -15.07 -0.31
C ALA A 106 5.26 -16.16 -1.37
N LYS A 107 4.46 -17.23 -1.35
CA LYS A 107 4.53 -18.29 -2.38
C LYS A 107 4.18 -17.77 -3.77
N ARG A 108 3.24 -16.83 -3.87
CA ARG A 108 2.86 -16.22 -5.14
C ARG A 108 4.02 -15.40 -5.72
N ILE A 109 4.63 -14.53 -4.91
CA ILE A 109 5.83 -13.76 -5.27
C ILE A 109 6.93 -14.69 -5.79
N LEU A 110 7.24 -15.76 -5.06
CA LEU A 110 8.25 -16.73 -5.47
C LEU A 110 7.86 -17.45 -6.78
N ALA A 111 6.59 -17.80 -6.97
CA ALA A 111 6.12 -18.42 -8.20
C ALA A 111 6.25 -17.50 -9.42
N ASP A 112 5.93 -16.21 -9.25
CA ASP A 112 6.06 -15.18 -10.30
C ASP A 112 7.55 -14.94 -10.65
N LEU A 113 8.46 -15.12 -9.69
CA LEU A 113 9.91 -15.13 -9.91
C LEU A 113 10.47 -16.47 -10.45
N GLY A 114 9.62 -17.46 -10.73
CA GLY A 114 10.06 -18.78 -11.21
C GLY A 114 10.70 -19.67 -10.14
N LYS A 115 10.56 -19.33 -8.86
CA LYS A 115 11.18 -20.01 -7.69
C LYS A 115 10.16 -20.80 -6.85
N LYS A 116 9.33 -21.62 -7.49
CA LYS A 116 8.22 -22.35 -6.84
C LYS A 116 8.64 -23.28 -5.69
N ASP A 117 9.85 -23.82 -5.78
CA ASP A 117 10.40 -24.78 -4.80
C ASP A 117 11.22 -24.11 -3.68
N ALA A 118 11.29 -22.77 -3.67
CA ALA A 118 12.01 -22.04 -2.63
C ALA A 118 11.34 -22.22 -1.26
N THR A 119 12.16 -22.39 -0.22
CA THR A 119 11.73 -22.58 1.16
C THR A 119 11.82 -21.30 2.00
N SER A 120 12.39 -20.24 1.44
CA SER A 120 12.50 -18.91 2.00
C SER A 120 12.23 -17.84 0.95
N ILE A 121 11.93 -16.64 1.42
CA ILE A 121 11.74 -15.44 0.62
C ILE A 121 12.61 -14.31 1.19
N SER A 122 13.25 -13.52 0.34
CA SER A 122 14.06 -12.37 0.74
C SER A 122 13.33 -11.04 0.58
N LEU A 123 13.76 -10.01 1.31
CA LEU A 123 13.26 -8.65 1.18
C LEU A 123 13.40 -8.14 -0.25
N ALA A 124 14.54 -8.41 -0.90
CA ALA A 124 14.78 -8.03 -2.29
C ALA A 124 13.79 -8.67 -3.27
N GLU A 125 13.39 -9.91 -3.02
CA GLU A 125 12.36 -10.59 -3.84
C GLU A 125 10.97 -9.98 -3.62
N VAL A 126 10.63 -9.64 -2.38
CA VAL A 126 9.36 -8.97 -2.07
C VAL A 126 9.31 -7.59 -2.73
N THR A 127 10.35 -6.77 -2.55
CA THR A 127 10.39 -5.41 -3.11
C THR A 127 10.43 -5.44 -4.64
N GLY A 128 11.21 -6.34 -5.23
CA GLY A 128 11.34 -6.45 -6.68
C GLY A 128 10.04 -6.87 -7.37
N VAL A 129 9.22 -7.71 -6.74
CA VAL A 129 7.90 -8.06 -7.29
C VAL A 129 6.88 -6.95 -7.09
N VAL A 130 6.93 -6.16 -6.01
CA VAL A 130 6.07 -4.98 -5.88
C VAL A 130 6.33 -4.00 -7.01
N ASP A 131 7.60 -3.74 -7.33
CA ASP A 131 7.99 -2.85 -8.42
C ASP A 131 7.55 -3.42 -9.79
N ALA A 132 7.75 -4.73 -10.01
CA ALA A 132 7.31 -5.39 -11.24
C ALA A 132 5.78 -5.39 -11.38
N PHE A 133 5.04 -5.68 -10.30
CA PHE A 133 3.58 -5.75 -10.29
C PHE A 133 2.94 -4.39 -10.55
N ALA A 134 3.51 -3.31 -9.99
CA ALA A 134 3.07 -1.94 -10.27
C ALA A 134 3.13 -1.61 -11.78
N THR A 135 4.07 -2.22 -12.51
CA THR A 135 4.22 -2.03 -13.97
C THR A 135 3.44 -3.03 -14.83
N THR A 136 2.71 -3.98 -14.23
CA THR A 136 1.89 -4.92 -15.00
C THR A 136 0.68 -4.21 -15.61
N ARG A 137 0.26 -4.68 -16.79
CA ARG A 137 -0.86 -4.11 -17.55
C ARG A 137 -2.16 -4.02 -16.74
N PHE A 138 -2.41 -4.98 -15.86
CA PHE A 138 -3.57 -5.00 -14.95
C PHE A 138 -3.08 -5.15 -13.52
N ASN A 139 -2.60 -4.05 -12.94
CA ASN A 139 -2.06 -4.01 -11.57
C ASN A 139 -3.16 -3.86 -10.49
N GLY A 140 -4.43 -3.85 -10.88
CA GLY A 140 -5.60 -3.95 -10.00
C GLY A 140 -5.79 -2.77 -9.06
N ASP A 141 -5.44 -1.56 -9.47
CA ASP A 141 -5.68 -0.33 -8.70
C ASP A 141 -6.98 0.41 -9.09
N GLY A 142 -7.66 -0.08 -10.13
CA GLY A 142 -8.90 0.52 -10.63
C GLY A 142 -8.68 1.72 -11.56
N VAL A 143 -7.44 1.97 -11.98
CA VAL A 143 -7.08 3.00 -12.96
C VAL A 143 -6.69 2.31 -14.26
N ILE A 144 -7.23 2.79 -15.38
CA ILE A 144 -6.83 2.32 -16.72
C ILE A 144 -5.96 3.38 -17.40
N ILE A 145 -4.80 2.96 -17.91
CA ILE A 145 -3.88 3.80 -18.71
C ILE A 145 -4.01 3.44 -20.20
N PRO A 146 -3.67 4.34 -21.14
CA PRO A 146 -3.75 4.04 -22.58
C PRO A 146 -3.01 2.76 -22.98
N GLU A 147 -1.89 2.45 -22.32
CA GLU A 147 -1.10 1.23 -22.57
C GLU A 147 -1.76 -0.06 -22.08
N THR A 148 -2.88 0.03 -21.34
CA THR A 148 -3.71 -1.15 -21.01
C THR A 148 -4.60 -1.59 -22.17
N ALA A 149 -4.83 -0.75 -23.18
CA ALA A 149 -5.62 -1.09 -24.34
C ALA A 149 -4.77 -1.82 -25.40
N GLU A 150 -5.27 -2.95 -25.90
CA GLU A 150 -4.70 -3.62 -27.08
C GLU A 150 -5.21 -3.03 -28.39
N ASP A 151 -6.44 -2.52 -28.36
CA ASP A 151 -7.12 -1.95 -29.50
C ASP A 151 -6.85 -0.44 -29.60
N ALA A 152 -6.58 0.04 -30.81
CA ALA A 152 -6.23 1.43 -31.06
C ALA A 152 -7.38 2.39 -30.75
N ASP A 153 -8.63 1.98 -31.00
CA ASP A 153 -9.81 2.80 -30.75
C ASP A 153 -10.06 2.89 -29.24
N VAL A 154 -9.88 1.80 -28.51
CA VAL A 154 -9.98 1.79 -27.04
C VAL A 154 -8.89 2.66 -26.42
N LYS A 155 -7.66 2.59 -26.96
CA LYS A 155 -6.56 3.44 -26.50
C LYS A 155 -6.88 4.92 -26.70
N GLN A 156 -7.39 5.29 -27.87
CA GLN A 156 -7.80 6.65 -28.17
C GLN A 156 -8.93 7.12 -27.26
N ALA A 157 -9.93 6.28 -26.99
CA ALA A 157 -11.01 6.61 -26.07
C ALA A 157 -10.50 6.91 -24.65
N ILE A 158 -9.49 6.15 -24.16
CA ILE A 158 -8.86 6.42 -22.86
C ILE A 158 -8.13 7.77 -22.88
N GLU A 159 -7.37 8.06 -23.95
CA GLU A 159 -6.65 9.34 -24.09
C GLU A 159 -7.62 10.54 -24.12
N GLU A 160 -8.73 10.42 -24.84
CA GLU A 160 -9.78 11.44 -24.92
C GLU A 160 -10.50 11.63 -23.59
N ALA A 161 -10.80 10.54 -22.88
CA ALA A 161 -11.41 10.61 -21.56
C ALA A 161 -10.49 11.29 -20.53
N ILE A 162 -9.17 10.99 -20.57
CA ILE A 162 -8.17 11.68 -19.76
C ILE A 162 -8.11 13.17 -20.09
N ALA A 163 -8.15 13.53 -21.38
CA ALA A 163 -8.14 14.93 -21.81
C ALA A 163 -9.41 15.69 -21.38
N GLY A 164 -10.56 15.04 -21.38
CA GLY A 164 -11.85 15.63 -21.02
C GLY A 164 -12.12 15.70 -19.50
N ALA A 165 -11.80 14.65 -18.74
CA ALA A 165 -12.14 14.52 -17.32
C ALA A 165 -10.93 14.64 -16.36
N GLY A 166 -9.73 14.80 -16.91
CA GLY A 166 -8.46 14.82 -16.18
C GLY A 166 -7.96 13.42 -15.80
N SER A 167 -6.70 13.33 -15.37
CA SER A 167 -6.06 12.05 -15.03
C SER A 167 -6.00 11.77 -13.53
N VAL A 168 -5.93 10.49 -13.17
CA VAL A 168 -5.48 9.99 -11.86
C VAL A 168 -4.21 9.15 -12.09
N PRO A 169 -3.15 9.28 -11.26
CA PRO A 169 -1.99 8.43 -11.39
C PRO A 169 -2.34 6.97 -11.06
N ASP A 170 -2.01 6.07 -11.98
CA ASP A 170 -1.99 4.62 -11.78
C ASP A 170 -0.84 4.22 -10.83
N ARG A 171 -0.83 2.99 -10.31
CA ARG A 171 0.26 2.44 -9.47
C ARG A 171 1.63 2.50 -10.13
N SER A 172 1.73 2.54 -11.46
CA SER A 172 2.98 2.77 -12.19
C SER A 172 3.42 4.25 -12.22
N GLY A 173 2.61 5.17 -11.71
CA GLY A 173 2.81 6.62 -11.76
C GLY A 173 2.37 7.27 -13.08
N LYS A 174 1.84 6.49 -14.02
CA LYS A 174 1.37 6.98 -15.32
C LYS A 174 -0.03 7.60 -15.20
N PRO A 175 -0.35 8.62 -16.02
CA PRO A 175 -1.69 9.21 -16.03
C PRO A 175 -2.70 8.21 -16.63
N GLY A 176 -3.74 7.90 -15.85
CA GLY A 176 -4.87 7.09 -16.30
C GLY A 176 -6.20 7.72 -15.92
N ILE A 177 -7.27 6.94 -16.03
CA ILE A 177 -8.63 7.34 -15.65
C ILE A 177 -9.25 6.26 -14.76
N ASP A 178 -9.92 6.68 -13.68
CA ASP A 178 -10.65 5.79 -12.78
C ASP A 178 -12.14 5.67 -13.19
N GLN A 179 -12.88 4.79 -12.52
CA GLN A 179 -14.30 4.58 -12.81
C GLN A 179 -15.11 5.88 -12.67
N ALA A 180 -14.88 6.66 -11.61
CA ALA A 180 -15.66 7.85 -11.33
C ALA A 180 -15.50 8.92 -12.42
N LYS A 181 -14.28 9.12 -12.92
CA LYS A 181 -14.01 10.04 -14.03
C LYS A 181 -14.52 9.52 -15.36
N THR A 182 -14.41 8.21 -15.59
CA THR A 182 -14.96 7.57 -16.78
C THR A 182 -16.47 7.77 -16.86
N ASP A 183 -17.18 7.54 -15.74
CA ASP A 183 -18.63 7.75 -15.66
C ASP A 183 -19.01 9.22 -15.89
N ALA A 184 -18.25 10.16 -15.33
CA ALA A 184 -18.46 11.59 -15.52
C ALA A 184 -18.26 12.01 -17.00
N PHE A 185 -17.21 11.50 -17.65
CA PHE A 185 -16.92 11.78 -19.05
C PHE A 185 -18.05 11.32 -19.97
N PHE A 186 -18.52 10.07 -19.83
CA PHE A 186 -19.62 9.57 -20.64
C PHE A 186 -20.96 10.28 -20.34
N ALA A 187 -21.21 10.65 -19.08
CA ALA A 187 -22.38 11.45 -18.73
C ALA A 187 -22.38 12.84 -19.40
N ASP A 188 -21.21 13.45 -19.59
CA ASP A 188 -21.09 14.73 -20.28
C ASP A 188 -21.20 14.59 -21.81
N ILE A 189 -20.71 13.48 -22.38
CA ILE A 189 -20.97 13.11 -23.77
C ILE A 189 -22.47 12.95 -24.01
N ASP A 190 -23.18 12.24 -23.14
CA ASP A 190 -24.61 12.01 -23.29
C ASP A 190 -25.41 13.32 -23.23
N LYS A 191 -25.04 14.24 -22.33
CA LYS A 191 -25.64 15.58 -22.26
C LYS A 191 -25.41 16.37 -23.54
N LEU A 192 -24.18 16.33 -24.08
CA LEU A 192 -23.85 17.02 -25.32
C LEU A 192 -24.61 16.43 -26.51
N ALA A 193 -24.67 15.09 -26.61
CA ALA A 193 -25.42 14.40 -27.64
C ALA A 193 -26.92 14.72 -27.59
N ALA A 194 -27.49 14.73 -26.39
CA ALA A 194 -28.88 15.15 -26.17
C ALA A 194 -29.11 16.61 -26.59
N TRP A 195 -28.21 17.52 -26.23
CA TRP A 195 -28.30 18.91 -26.64
C TRP A 195 -28.20 19.09 -28.16
N ILE A 196 -27.30 18.37 -28.84
CA ILE A 196 -27.18 18.38 -30.30
C ILE A 196 -28.47 17.85 -30.96
N ALA A 197 -29.03 16.77 -30.42
CA ALA A 197 -30.25 16.17 -30.96
C ALA A 197 -31.50 17.05 -30.77
N ASP A 198 -31.55 17.82 -29.68
CA ASP A 198 -32.63 18.78 -29.39
C ASP A 198 -32.45 20.11 -30.14
N GLY A 199 -31.27 20.33 -30.72
CA GLY A 199 -30.97 21.47 -31.58
C GLY A 199 -31.74 21.42 -32.91
N ALA A 200 -32.91 22.06 -32.96
CA ALA A 200 -33.57 22.39 -34.22
C ALA A 200 -32.60 23.19 -35.14
N PRO A 201 -32.67 23.04 -36.48
CA PRO A 201 -31.82 23.82 -37.37
C PRO A 201 -32.07 25.29 -37.10
N HIS A 202 -31.10 25.96 -36.50
CA HIS A 202 -31.11 27.40 -36.36
C HIS A 202 -31.02 27.96 -37.79
N LEU A 203 -32.17 28.33 -38.37
CA LEU A 203 -32.22 29.16 -39.56
C LEU A 203 -31.42 30.42 -39.23
N ALA A 204 -30.23 30.56 -39.83
CA ALA A 204 -29.29 31.62 -39.50
C ALA A 204 -29.86 33.03 -39.70
N LEU A 205 -30.98 33.18 -40.42
CA LEU A 205 -31.75 34.41 -40.59
C LEU A 205 -33.23 34.01 -40.66
N GLY A 206 -34.08 34.58 -39.79
CA GLY A 206 -35.53 34.31 -39.79
C GLY A 206 -36.22 34.81 -41.07
N ASP A 207 -37.50 34.44 -41.24
CA ASP A 207 -38.34 34.64 -42.45
C ASP A 207 -38.51 36.11 -42.95
N ALA A 208 -37.84 37.08 -42.34
CA ALA A 208 -37.96 38.50 -42.61
C ALA A 208 -36.91 39.08 -43.60
N THR A 209 -36.15 38.25 -44.33
CA THR A 209 -35.14 38.72 -45.30
C THR A 209 -35.44 38.35 -46.77
N GLY A 210 -36.72 38.32 -47.17
CA GLY A 210 -37.15 38.15 -48.56
C GLY A 210 -37.62 39.45 -49.21
#